data_AF-A0A8B2ZC49-F1
#
_entry.id   AF-A0A8B2ZC49-F1
#
_cell.length_a   1.000
_cell.length_b   1.000
_cell.length_c   1.000
_cell.angle_alpha   90.00
_cell.angle_beta   90.00
_cell.angle_gamma   90.00
#
_symmetry.space_group_name_H-M   'P 1'
#
loop_
_entity.id
_entity.type
_entity.pdbx_description
1 polymer ?
#
loop_
_entity_poly.entity_id
_entity_poly.type
_entity_poly.pdbx_seq_one_letter_code
_entity_poly.pdbx_strand_id
1 'polypeptide(L)'
;MRYFIPAWYSGQKLWKDNTLPFYYKPDKTDFDDMISLMSMHKKNGYEYKLLVLNYSPNLRLFLHRHDLFESDYWSVFDVLQSAPNTLPRAIDYLDLNWPKYTEFVYSPFMVEAVIGKNTYSQITFNQEGYVLHIHEYENGLQQQKMIFDDRGFISSIIKYENDTEVEQTYLNVLGEKILTENLITGEVLVNNPVKDLLDHSKYLNMLEIIEEIVEKFYTDQITQSDDFIAASDGRHNQLITRYFEANQLCFSLFSNRNREITSHLIQSMQPAKSCLVDTKENERECRLIANNNSINMKMSRITPFDTEKIPNISSQLYDVHIGFWIDNLSRDVVEPVIDQLYSYIKNKENYRVTILMKDITSKTPKWLSDIVKEKNELYNEEQRTLSEEMADVLEEEMEFIEIIKIESVIFEEDLIRAMSQLRVVIDLGDEPDLYLQISAISAGVPQINMIETDYVTPNVNGLIIPSSSNMIQALDYFLLSLKNWNYSYASSLKLVDEFSSTKIIREVNRLIKGELYG
;
A
#
# COMPACT_ATOMS: atom_id res chain seq x y z
N MET A 1 -22.06 13.40 -7.95
CA MET A 1 -21.27 12.79 -6.86
C MET A 1 -20.09 12.05 -7.47
N ARG A 2 -19.00 11.82 -6.73
CA ARG A 2 -17.85 11.05 -7.23
C ARG A 2 -17.84 9.63 -6.67
N TYR A 3 -17.54 8.66 -7.52
CA TYR A 3 -17.44 7.26 -7.16
C TYR A 3 -16.02 6.74 -7.37
N PHE A 4 -15.53 5.97 -6.41
CA PHE A 4 -14.24 5.29 -6.49
C PHE A 4 -14.45 3.78 -6.62
N ILE A 5 -13.83 3.16 -7.62
CA ILE A 5 -13.89 1.70 -7.86
C ILE A 5 -12.48 1.13 -7.69
N PRO A 6 -12.12 0.60 -6.51
CA PRO A 6 -10.78 0.05 -6.26
C PRO A 6 -10.58 -1.32 -6.90
N ALA A 7 -9.32 -1.74 -6.94
CA ALA A 7 -8.90 -3.07 -7.38
C ALA A 7 -8.22 -3.85 -6.24
N TRP A 8 -8.85 -3.85 -5.05
CA TRP A 8 -8.34 -4.51 -3.84
C TRP A 8 -8.59 -6.02 -3.86
N TYR A 9 -8.03 -6.67 -4.88
CA TYR A 9 -8.28 -8.07 -5.17
C TYR A 9 -7.10 -8.95 -4.83
N SER A 10 -7.39 -10.21 -4.50
CA SER A 10 -6.35 -11.19 -4.21
C SER A 10 -5.61 -11.66 -5.45
N GLY A 11 -4.31 -11.93 -5.31
CA GLY A 11 -3.45 -12.34 -6.43
C GLY A 11 -3.75 -13.77 -6.93
N GLN A 12 -4.31 -14.64 -6.10
CA GLN A 12 -4.55 -16.05 -6.42
C GLN A 12 -6.02 -16.40 -6.68
N LYS A 13 -6.98 -15.63 -6.15
CA LYS A 13 -8.42 -15.93 -6.26
C LYS A 13 -9.19 -14.74 -6.81
N LEU A 14 -10.00 -14.99 -7.84
CA LEU A 14 -10.89 -14.01 -8.46
C LEU A 14 -11.87 -13.46 -7.41
N TRP A 15 -12.02 -12.13 -7.34
CA TRP A 15 -13.02 -11.42 -6.54
C TRP A 15 -12.98 -11.61 -5.00
N LYS A 16 -11.85 -11.98 -4.42
CA LYS A 16 -11.65 -12.01 -2.94
C LYS A 16 -10.69 -10.92 -2.49
N ASP A 17 -10.81 -10.47 -1.25
CA ASP A 17 -9.83 -9.56 -0.62
C ASP A 17 -8.51 -10.26 -0.24
N ASN A 18 -7.54 -9.45 0.21
CA ASN A 18 -6.22 -9.89 0.66
C ASN A 18 -6.09 -9.99 2.18
N THR A 19 -7.18 -10.21 2.93
CA THR A 19 -7.08 -10.20 4.40
C THR A 19 -6.18 -11.34 4.90
N LEU A 20 -5.15 -10.98 5.69
CA LEU A 20 -4.20 -11.91 6.27
C LEU A 20 -4.34 -11.99 7.81
N PRO A 21 -3.96 -13.12 8.43
CA PRO A 21 -3.84 -13.23 9.89
C PRO A 21 -2.84 -12.23 10.48
N PHE A 22 -3.02 -11.84 11.75
CA PHE A 22 -2.18 -10.82 12.40
C PHE A 22 -0.68 -11.12 12.40
N TYR A 23 -0.31 -12.40 12.46
CA TYR A 23 1.09 -12.83 12.52
C TYR A 23 1.77 -12.87 11.15
N TYR A 24 1.00 -12.73 10.07
CA TYR A 24 1.55 -12.45 8.76
C TYR A 24 1.76 -10.95 8.61
N LYS A 25 3.04 -10.53 8.63
CA LYS A 25 3.40 -9.20 8.15
C LYS A 25 3.43 -9.24 6.63
N PRO A 26 2.61 -8.44 5.92
CA PRO A 26 2.71 -8.39 4.47
C PRO A 26 4.09 -7.86 4.07
N ASP A 27 4.68 -8.48 3.05
CA ASP A 27 5.97 -8.07 2.46
C ASP A 27 5.83 -6.81 1.57
N LYS A 28 4.65 -6.18 1.57
CA LYS A 28 4.30 -5.00 0.77
C LYS A 28 3.40 -4.08 1.57
N THR A 29 3.45 -2.79 1.25
CA THR A 29 2.48 -1.82 1.77
C THR A 29 1.09 -2.13 1.23
N ASP A 30 0.08 -1.96 2.06
CA ASP A 30 -1.35 -1.98 1.65
C ASP A 30 -1.74 -0.70 0.90
N PHE A 31 -0.80 0.22 0.68
CA PHE A 31 -1.04 1.49 0.01
C PHE A 31 -1.47 1.30 -1.45
N ASP A 32 -2.54 1.99 -1.82
CA ASP A 32 -3.13 2.02 -3.15
C ASP A 32 -3.50 3.48 -3.49
N ASP A 33 -3.38 3.86 -4.76
CA ASP A 33 -3.73 5.20 -5.26
C ASP A 33 -5.17 5.59 -4.92
N MET A 34 -6.08 4.64 -4.86
CA MET A 34 -7.48 4.89 -4.46
C MET A 34 -7.62 5.28 -3.01
N ILE A 35 -6.87 4.66 -2.10
CA ILE A 35 -6.90 4.99 -0.67
C ILE A 35 -6.51 6.45 -0.51
N SER A 36 -5.43 6.85 -1.17
CA SER A 36 -4.94 8.21 -1.07
C SER A 36 -5.87 9.22 -1.73
N LEU A 37 -6.36 8.96 -2.93
CA LEU A 37 -7.33 9.85 -3.58
C LEU A 37 -8.58 10.04 -2.70
N MET A 38 -9.09 8.98 -2.08
CA MET A 38 -10.22 9.07 -1.16
C MET A 38 -9.88 9.86 0.11
N SER A 39 -8.70 9.62 0.70
CA SER A 39 -8.20 10.38 1.86
C SER A 39 -8.11 11.87 1.55
N MET A 40 -7.56 12.23 0.38
CA MET A 40 -7.52 13.62 -0.09
C MET A 40 -8.93 14.21 -0.22
N HIS A 41 -9.90 13.48 -0.78
CA HIS A 41 -11.28 13.98 -0.90
C HIS A 41 -11.92 14.18 0.48
N LYS A 42 -11.76 13.23 1.41
CA LYS A 42 -12.25 13.31 2.79
C LYS A 42 -11.69 14.52 3.52
N LYS A 43 -10.36 14.69 3.48
CA LYS A 43 -9.63 15.81 4.11
C LYS A 43 -10.10 17.18 3.64
N ASN A 44 -10.56 17.29 2.38
CA ASN A 44 -11.03 18.54 1.79
C ASN A 44 -12.56 18.69 1.78
N GLY A 45 -13.30 17.78 2.43
CA GLY A 45 -14.76 17.85 2.55
C GLY A 45 -15.52 17.64 1.23
N TYR A 46 -14.91 16.96 0.25
CA TYR A 46 -15.60 16.56 -0.97
C TYR A 46 -16.42 15.29 -0.72
N GLU A 47 -17.68 15.29 -1.15
CA GLU A 47 -18.52 14.09 -1.12
C GLU A 47 -18.07 13.08 -2.17
N TYR A 48 -17.88 11.83 -1.73
CA TYR A 48 -17.59 10.70 -2.60
C TYR A 48 -18.20 9.43 -2.02
N LYS A 49 -18.31 8.39 -2.86
CA LYS A 49 -18.81 7.08 -2.48
C LYS A 49 -17.92 5.98 -3.05
N LEU A 50 -17.58 4.99 -2.24
CA LEU A 50 -16.78 3.84 -2.63
C LEU A 50 -17.67 2.73 -3.22
N LEU A 51 -17.26 2.11 -4.32
CA LEU A 51 -17.95 0.98 -4.96
C LEU A 51 -17.06 -0.28 -4.92
N VAL A 52 -17.33 -1.18 -3.98
CA VAL A 52 -16.54 -2.40 -3.76
C VAL A 52 -17.16 -3.57 -4.52
N LEU A 53 -16.42 -4.11 -5.49
CA LEU A 53 -16.91 -5.19 -6.36
C LEU A 53 -16.56 -6.59 -5.85
N ASN A 54 -15.52 -6.72 -5.03
CA ASN A 54 -15.07 -8.01 -4.49
C ASN A 54 -15.70 -8.35 -3.13
N TYR A 55 -15.59 -9.63 -2.80
CA TYR A 55 -15.90 -10.16 -1.48
C TYR A 55 -14.84 -9.72 -0.48
N SER A 56 -15.22 -8.80 0.42
CA SER A 56 -14.35 -8.30 1.50
C SER A 56 -15.07 -8.26 2.85
N PRO A 57 -15.03 -9.36 3.62
CA PRO A 57 -15.67 -9.45 4.94
C PRO A 57 -15.07 -8.52 6.00
N ASN A 58 -13.81 -8.10 5.81
CA ASN A 58 -13.08 -7.22 6.74
C ASN A 58 -12.94 -5.79 6.22
N LEU A 59 -13.83 -5.38 5.31
CA LEU A 59 -13.77 -4.07 4.65
C LEU A 59 -13.77 -2.92 5.67
N ARG A 60 -14.53 -2.99 6.77
CA ARG A 60 -14.62 -1.87 7.71
C ARG A 60 -13.34 -1.70 8.51
N LEU A 61 -12.73 -2.81 8.93
CA LEU A 61 -11.43 -2.78 9.60
C LEU A 61 -10.34 -2.27 8.66
N PHE A 62 -10.37 -2.71 7.39
CA PHE A 62 -9.48 -2.18 6.36
C PHE A 62 -9.64 -0.66 6.19
N LEU A 63 -10.88 -0.17 6.02
CA LEU A 63 -11.15 1.26 5.91
C LEU A 63 -10.73 2.03 7.18
N HIS A 64 -10.94 1.46 8.37
CA HIS A 64 -10.52 2.07 9.63
C HIS A 64 -8.99 2.22 9.73
N ARG A 65 -8.23 1.21 9.31
CA ARG A 65 -6.75 1.30 9.30
C ARG A 65 -6.21 2.40 8.39
N HIS A 66 -6.99 2.84 7.41
CA HIS A 66 -6.62 3.88 6.46
C HIS A 66 -7.34 5.21 6.71
N ASP A 67 -7.95 5.41 7.89
CA ASP A 67 -8.73 6.61 8.23
C ASP A 67 -9.87 6.90 7.24
N LEU A 68 -10.50 5.86 6.69
CA LEU A 68 -11.63 5.91 5.74
C LEU A 68 -12.89 5.24 6.29
N PHE A 69 -12.99 4.99 7.60
CA PHE A 69 -14.14 4.30 8.19
C PHE A 69 -15.48 5.02 7.97
N GLU A 70 -15.47 6.35 7.99
CA GLU A 70 -16.66 7.19 7.78
C GLU A 70 -17.00 7.41 6.30
N SER A 71 -16.24 6.81 5.38
CA SER A 71 -16.49 6.91 3.96
C SER A 71 -17.74 6.11 3.57
N ASP A 72 -18.65 6.74 2.84
CA ASP A 72 -19.81 6.05 2.29
C ASP A 72 -19.34 5.00 1.27
N TYR A 73 -19.87 3.78 1.37
CA TYR A 73 -19.58 2.72 0.43
C TYR A 73 -20.82 1.95 0.00
N TRP A 74 -20.71 1.28 -1.14
CA TRP A 74 -21.65 0.30 -1.63
C TRP A 74 -20.85 -0.93 -2.04
N SER A 75 -21.21 -2.10 -1.53
CA SER A 75 -20.53 -3.36 -1.82
C SER A 75 -21.49 -4.35 -2.46
N VAL A 76 -21.05 -4.98 -3.56
CA VAL A 76 -21.81 -6.01 -4.26
C VAL A 76 -22.17 -7.17 -3.32
N PHE A 77 -21.21 -7.64 -2.53
CA PHE A 77 -21.42 -8.76 -1.62
C PHE A 77 -22.27 -8.38 -0.40
N ASP A 78 -22.29 -7.11 0.02
CA ASP A 78 -23.22 -6.68 1.06
C ASP A 78 -24.66 -6.66 0.57
N VAL A 79 -24.91 -6.27 -0.69
CA VAL A 79 -26.24 -6.35 -1.30
C VAL A 79 -26.67 -7.82 -1.39
N LEU A 80 -25.80 -8.70 -1.90
CA LEU A 80 -26.07 -10.13 -1.97
C LEU A 80 -26.34 -10.73 -0.58
N GLN A 81 -25.56 -10.35 0.43
CA GLN A 81 -25.65 -10.87 1.81
C GLN A 81 -26.73 -10.21 2.66
N SER A 82 -27.48 -9.25 2.12
CA SER A 82 -28.47 -8.45 2.85
C SER A 82 -27.87 -7.79 4.11
N ALA A 83 -26.61 -7.37 4.01
CA ALA A 83 -25.84 -6.84 5.13
C ALA A 83 -25.63 -5.30 5.22
N PRO A 84 -26.18 -4.41 4.35
CA PRO A 84 -25.74 -3.01 4.28
C PRO A 84 -26.02 -2.19 5.56
N ASN A 85 -26.94 -2.61 6.43
CA ASN A 85 -27.28 -1.91 7.68
C ASN A 85 -27.00 -2.75 8.95
N THR A 86 -26.09 -3.71 8.86
CA THR A 86 -25.79 -4.59 9.99
C THR A 86 -24.93 -3.85 11.01
N LEU A 87 -25.44 -3.71 12.23
CA LEU A 87 -24.67 -3.13 13.34
C LEU A 87 -23.53 -4.08 13.73
N PRO A 88 -22.28 -3.61 13.79
CA PRO A 88 -21.16 -4.44 14.19
C PRO A 88 -21.32 -4.98 15.61
N ARG A 89 -21.09 -6.29 15.78
CA ARG A 89 -20.99 -6.96 17.06
C ARG A 89 -19.71 -7.79 17.10
N ALA A 90 -18.81 -7.48 18.03
CA ALA A 90 -17.65 -8.33 18.25
C ALA A 90 -18.10 -9.74 18.66
N ILE A 91 -17.63 -10.75 17.93
CA ILE A 91 -17.82 -12.16 18.31
C ILE A 91 -16.71 -12.53 19.28
N ASP A 92 -17.08 -12.96 20.48
CA ASP A 92 -16.20 -13.79 21.29
C ASP A 92 -16.31 -15.23 20.79
N TYR A 93 -15.17 -15.83 20.44
CA TYR A 93 -15.16 -17.22 19.99
C TYR A 93 -15.63 -18.17 21.09
N LEU A 94 -15.52 -17.79 22.37
CA LEU A 94 -15.99 -18.60 23.50
C LEU A 94 -17.53 -18.69 23.57
N ASP A 95 -18.24 -17.71 23.01
CA ASP A 95 -19.71 -17.67 23.00
C ASP A 95 -20.32 -18.55 21.89
N LEU A 96 -19.50 -19.15 21.02
CA LEU A 96 -19.97 -20.05 19.98
C LEU A 96 -20.45 -21.38 20.57
N ASN A 97 -21.31 -22.08 19.83
CA ASN A 97 -21.91 -23.34 20.26
C ASN A 97 -20.92 -24.52 20.15
N TRP A 98 -19.86 -24.51 20.96
CA TRP A 98 -18.88 -25.58 21.01
C TRP A 98 -19.46 -26.87 21.59
N PRO A 99 -19.02 -28.05 21.10
CA PRO A 99 -19.36 -29.32 21.73
C PRO A 99 -18.94 -29.36 23.21
N LYS A 100 -19.67 -30.16 24.00
CA LYS A 100 -19.35 -30.35 25.42
C LYS A 100 -17.93 -30.91 25.56
N TYR A 101 -17.21 -30.40 26.56
CA TYR A 101 -15.81 -30.76 26.87
C TYR A 101 -14.76 -30.28 25.86
N THR A 102 -15.07 -29.25 25.07
CA THR A 102 -14.05 -28.58 24.25
C THR A 102 -13.00 -27.92 25.14
N GLU A 103 -11.73 -28.21 24.88
CA GLU A 103 -10.59 -27.58 25.55
C GLU A 103 -9.92 -26.57 24.63
N PHE A 104 -9.59 -25.38 25.13
CA PHE A 104 -8.91 -24.34 24.36
C PHE A 104 -7.42 -24.30 24.69
N VAL A 105 -6.58 -24.47 23.68
CA VAL A 105 -5.12 -24.40 23.76
C VAL A 105 -4.65 -23.11 23.10
N TYR A 106 -3.91 -22.30 23.85
CA TYR A 106 -3.44 -20.98 23.42
C TYR A 106 -2.01 -21.06 22.89
N SER A 107 -1.80 -20.50 21.70
CA SER A 107 -0.46 -20.27 21.14
C SER A 107 -0.23 -18.78 20.86
N PRO A 108 1.02 -18.34 20.60
CA PRO A 108 1.29 -16.96 20.21
C PRO A 108 0.63 -16.52 18.89
N PHE A 109 0.08 -17.44 18.09
CA PHE A 109 -0.40 -17.18 16.73
C PHE A 109 -1.90 -17.45 16.55
N MET A 110 -2.45 -18.41 17.28
CA MET A 110 -3.84 -18.86 17.15
C MET A 110 -4.33 -19.59 18.40
N VAL A 111 -5.63 -19.81 18.48
CA VAL A 111 -6.27 -20.65 19.51
C VAL A 111 -6.75 -21.95 18.87
N GLU A 112 -6.44 -23.07 19.49
CA GLU A 112 -6.89 -24.40 19.05
C GLU A 112 -7.97 -24.92 20.00
N ALA A 113 -9.16 -25.23 19.47
CA ALA A 113 -10.28 -25.80 20.19
C ALA A 113 -10.29 -27.32 19.96
N VAL A 114 -9.85 -28.09 20.95
CA VAL A 114 -9.78 -29.55 20.91
C VAL A 114 -11.13 -30.11 21.37
N ILE A 115 -11.87 -30.73 20.44
CA ILE A 115 -13.24 -31.21 20.66
C ILE A 115 -13.24 -32.70 21.04
N GLY A 116 -12.31 -33.46 20.47
CA GLY A 116 -12.20 -34.90 20.68
C GLY A 116 -10.81 -35.40 20.32
N LYS A 117 -10.61 -36.72 20.32
CA LYS A 117 -9.28 -37.32 20.10
C LYS A 117 -8.67 -36.97 18.72
N ASN A 118 -9.53 -36.81 17.72
CA ASN A 118 -9.12 -36.59 16.32
C ASN A 118 -9.83 -35.38 15.68
N THR A 119 -10.57 -34.58 16.45
CA THR A 119 -11.33 -33.44 15.95
C THR A 119 -10.93 -32.18 16.69
N TYR A 120 -10.54 -31.15 15.95
CA TYR A 120 -10.12 -29.87 16.49
C TYR A 120 -10.42 -28.73 15.51
N SER A 121 -10.50 -27.51 16.03
CA SER A 121 -10.69 -26.31 15.22
C SER A 121 -9.61 -25.28 15.53
N GLN A 122 -9.06 -24.66 14.49
CA GLN A 122 -8.10 -23.57 14.61
C GLN A 122 -8.80 -22.23 14.42
N ILE A 123 -8.62 -21.34 15.40
CA ILE A 123 -9.23 -20.01 15.44
C ILE A 123 -8.12 -19.00 15.16
N THR A 124 -8.28 -18.27 14.05
CA THR A 124 -7.31 -17.30 13.56
C THR A 124 -7.86 -15.89 13.70
N PHE A 125 -7.01 -14.95 14.11
CA PHE A 125 -7.39 -13.56 14.36
C PHE A 125 -6.79 -12.60 13.32
N ASN A 126 -7.45 -11.46 13.12
CA ASN A 126 -6.91 -10.34 12.37
C ASN A 126 -6.03 -9.44 13.27
N GLN A 127 -5.44 -8.40 12.67
CA GLN A 127 -4.48 -7.50 13.33
C GLN A 127 -5.07 -6.78 14.56
N GLU A 128 -6.38 -6.56 14.56
CA GLU A 128 -7.14 -5.89 15.61
C GLU A 128 -7.65 -6.88 16.68
N GLY A 129 -7.40 -8.19 16.53
CA GLY A 129 -7.76 -9.23 17.49
C GLY A 129 -9.16 -9.83 17.32
N TYR A 130 -9.89 -9.49 16.25
CA TYR A 130 -11.17 -10.12 15.92
C TYR A 130 -10.98 -11.46 15.23
N VAL A 131 -11.96 -12.36 15.38
CA VAL A 131 -11.98 -13.66 14.70
C VAL A 131 -12.07 -13.44 13.20
N LEU A 132 -11.05 -13.90 12.46
CA LEU A 132 -10.99 -13.82 11.00
C LEU A 132 -11.64 -15.05 10.36
N HIS A 133 -11.22 -16.24 10.80
CA HIS A 133 -11.79 -17.51 10.38
C HIS A 133 -11.58 -18.60 11.42
N ILE A 134 -12.46 -19.60 11.38
CA ILE A 134 -12.33 -20.84 12.14
C ILE A 134 -12.20 -21.99 11.13
N HIS A 135 -11.14 -22.78 11.26
CA HIS A 135 -10.84 -23.91 10.38
C HIS A 135 -11.00 -25.21 11.15
N GLU A 136 -11.89 -26.09 10.68
CA GLU A 136 -12.17 -27.38 11.31
C GLU A 136 -11.39 -28.52 10.66
N TYR A 137 -10.88 -29.41 11.51
CA TYR A 137 -10.09 -30.57 11.13
C TYR A 137 -10.68 -31.85 11.73
N GLU A 138 -10.65 -32.92 10.94
CA GLU A 138 -11.00 -34.27 11.38
C GLU A 138 -9.93 -35.26 10.89
N ASN A 139 -9.36 -36.04 11.81
CA ASN A 139 -8.25 -36.96 11.55
C ASN A 139 -7.04 -36.28 10.85
N GLY A 140 -6.81 -34.99 11.13
CA GLY A 140 -5.76 -34.18 10.52
C GLY A 140 -6.07 -33.65 9.11
N LEU A 141 -7.24 -33.97 8.55
CA LEU A 141 -7.69 -33.49 7.25
C LEU A 141 -8.61 -32.28 7.41
N GLN A 142 -8.44 -31.30 6.53
CA GLN A 142 -9.29 -30.10 6.47
C GLN A 142 -10.72 -30.50 6.08
N GLN A 143 -11.69 -30.02 6.86
CA GLN A 143 -13.11 -30.27 6.60
C GLN A 143 -13.80 -29.02 6.06
N GLN A 144 -13.77 -27.94 6.84
CA GLN A 144 -14.39 -26.68 6.47
C GLN A 144 -13.73 -25.48 7.13
N LYS A 145 -13.79 -24.34 6.46
CA LYS A 145 -13.31 -23.05 6.95
C LYS A 145 -14.44 -22.03 6.94
N MET A 146 -14.82 -21.57 8.12
CA MET A 146 -15.81 -20.51 8.32
C MET A 146 -15.11 -19.16 8.31
N ILE A 147 -15.51 -18.28 7.40
CA ILE A 147 -15.00 -16.91 7.28
C ILE A 147 -15.98 -15.97 7.98
N PHE A 148 -15.46 -15.18 8.90
CA PHE A 148 -16.26 -14.21 9.65
C PHE A 148 -16.18 -12.84 9.00
N ASP A 149 -17.32 -12.14 9.00
CA ASP A 149 -17.42 -10.74 8.65
C ASP A 149 -17.18 -9.88 9.90
N ASP A 150 -16.51 -8.74 9.74
CA ASP A 150 -16.13 -7.88 10.86
C ASP A 150 -17.33 -7.29 11.64
N ARG A 151 -18.56 -7.39 11.09
CA ARG A 151 -19.80 -7.02 11.79
C ARG A 151 -20.31 -8.12 12.72
N GLY A 152 -19.68 -9.29 12.73
CA GLY A 152 -19.99 -10.36 13.68
C GLY A 152 -20.99 -11.39 13.20
N PHE A 153 -20.85 -11.87 11.97
CA PHE A 153 -21.58 -13.04 11.47
C PHE A 153 -20.68 -13.91 10.58
N ILE A 154 -21.10 -15.16 10.32
CA ILE A 154 -20.40 -16.04 9.38
C ILE A 154 -20.78 -15.61 7.97
N SER A 155 -19.81 -15.11 7.23
CA SER A 155 -20.01 -14.56 5.89
C SER A 155 -20.01 -15.66 4.82
N SER A 156 -19.08 -16.60 4.92
CA SER A 156 -19.07 -17.77 4.04
C SER A 156 -18.39 -18.98 4.68
N ILE A 157 -18.63 -20.14 4.10
CA ILE A 157 -18.06 -21.42 4.51
C ILE A 157 -17.40 -22.06 3.28
N ILE A 158 -16.12 -22.37 3.39
CA ILE A 158 -15.38 -23.12 2.37
C ILE A 158 -15.30 -24.58 2.80
N LYS A 159 -15.70 -25.49 1.92
CA LYS A 159 -15.61 -26.94 2.12
C LYS A 159 -14.34 -27.48 1.47
N TYR A 160 -13.70 -28.44 2.15
CA TYR A 160 -12.52 -29.13 1.67
C TYR A 160 -12.84 -30.60 1.37
N GLU A 161 -12.22 -31.12 0.30
CA GLU A 161 -12.16 -32.57 0.02
C GLU A 161 -10.71 -32.92 -0.29
N ASN A 162 -10.12 -33.84 0.49
CA ASN A 162 -8.70 -34.19 0.42
C ASN A 162 -7.77 -32.96 0.45
N ASP A 163 -7.98 -32.07 1.44
CA ASP A 163 -7.24 -30.80 1.61
C ASP A 163 -7.29 -29.83 0.41
N THR A 164 -8.25 -30.02 -0.50
CA THR A 164 -8.49 -29.13 -1.63
C THR A 164 -9.81 -28.38 -1.43
N GLU A 165 -9.81 -27.06 -1.63
CA GLU A 165 -11.03 -26.26 -1.60
C GLU A 165 -11.94 -26.64 -2.79
N VAL A 166 -13.14 -27.15 -2.50
CA VAL A 166 -14.07 -27.63 -3.55
C VAL A 166 -15.28 -26.74 -3.76
N GLU A 167 -15.77 -26.13 -2.69
CA GLU A 167 -17.03 -25.38 -2.69
C GLU A 167 -16.98 -24.25 -1.67
N GLN A 168 -17.51 -23.09 -2.03
CA GLN A 168 -17.75 -21.99 -1.09
C GLN A 168 -19.23 -21.63 -1.07
N THR A 169 -19.81 -21.64 0.13
CA THR A 169 -21.19 -21.21 0.37
C THR A 169 -21.18 -19.84 1.03
N TYR A 170 -21.83 -18.85 0.40
CA TYR A 170 -22.02 -17.50 0.93
C TYR A 170 -23.33 -17.44 1.72
N LEU A 171 -23.30 -16.83 2.91
CA LEU A 171 -24.42 -16.78 3.85
C LEU A 171 -24.92 -15.35 4.03
N ASN A 172 -26.21 -15.18 4.36
CA ASN A 172 -26.73 -13.89 4.79
C ASN A 172 -26.48 -13.68 6.29
N VAL A 173 -26.83 -12.50 6.79
CA VAL A 173 -26.72 -12.16 8.23
C VAL A 173 -27.54 -13.12 9.13
N LEU A 174 -28.56 -13.79 8.58
CA LEU A 174 -29.38 -14.78 9.28
C LEU A 174 -28.79 -16.20 9.24
N GLY A 175 -27.70 -16.44 8.50
CA GLY A 175 -27.07 -17.75 8.32
C GLY A 175 -27.70 -18.60 7.21
N GLU A 176 -28.58 -18.04 6.39
CA GLU A 176 -29.19 -18.74 5.26
C GLU A 176 -28.24 -18.73 4.06
N LYS A 177 -28.22 -19.83 3.30
CA LYS A 177 -27.38 -19.96 2.10
C LYS A 177 -27.92 -19.08 0.98
N ILE A 178 -27.05 -18.24 0.41
CA ILE A 178 -27.37 -17.31 -0.67
C ILE A 178 -26.80 -17.81 -2.00
N LEU A 179 -25.50 -18.09 -2.03
CA LEU A 179 -24.81 -18.56 -3.22
C LEU A 179 -23.96 -19.77 -2.85
N THR A 180 -23.80 -20.68 -3.79
CA THR A 180 -22.86 -21.79 -3.70
C THR A 180 -21.98 -21.78 -4.94
N GLU A 181 -20.71 -21.46 -4.76
CA GLU A 181 -19.68 -21.43 -5.81
C GLU A 181 -18.88 -22.73 -5.78
N ASN A 182 -18.80 -23.39 -6.92
CA ASN A 182 -17.90 -24.52 -7.12
C ASN A 182 -16.50 -23.99 -7.45
N LEU A 183 -15.52 -24.21 -6.57
CA LEU A 183 -14.17 -23.66 -6.72
C LEU A 183 -13.32 -24.40 -7.76
N ILE A 184 -13.80 -25.55 -8.27
CA ILE A 184 -13.16 -26.31 -9.35
C ILE A 184 -13.67 -25.86 -10.73
N THR A 185 -14.99 -25.71 -10.89
CA THR A 185 -15.61 -25.36 -12.18
C THR A 185 -15.85 -23.86 -12.34
N GLY A 186 -15.87 -23.10 -11.25
CA GLY A 186 -16.24 -21.69 -11.19
C GLY A 186 -17.75 -21.42 -11.16
N GLU A 187 -18.58 -22.45 -11.36
CA GLU A 187 -20.04 -22.31 -11.47
C GLU A 187 -20.68 -21.84 -10.15
N VAL A 188 -21.66 -20.94 -10.24
CA VAL A 188 -22.35 -20.39 -9.07
C VAL A 188 -23.84 -20.70 -9.11
N LEU A 189 -24.37 -21.29 -8.04
CA LEU A 189 -25.79 -21.60 -7.86
C LEU A 189 -26.43 -20.60 -6.89
N VAL A 190 -27.60 -20.09 -7.26
CA VAL A 190 -28.39 -19.16 -6.43
C VAL A 190 -29.38 -19.94 -5.58
N ASN A 191 -29.28 -19.73 -4.26
CA ASN A 191 -30.16 -20.30 -3.26
C ASN A 191 -31.32 -19.34 -2.92
N ASN A 192 -32.31 -19.84 -2.18
CA ASN A 192 -33.66 -19.27 -2.09
C ASN A 192 -33.87 -17.88 -1.42
N PRO A 193 -32.91 -17.17 -0.78
CA PRO A 193 -33.14 -15.80 -0.31
C PRO A 193 -32.86 -14.68 -1.34
N VAL A 194 -32.17 -14.96 -2.46
CA VAL A 194 -31.66 -13.90 -3.38
C VAL A 194 -32.25 -13.97 -4.79
N LYS A 195 -33.22 -14.87 -5.01
CA LYS A 195 -33.88 -15.04 -6.31
C LYS A 195 -34.62 -13.79 -6.82
N ASP A 196 -35.05 -12.89 -5.94
CA ASP A 196 -35.70 -11.66 -6.37
C ASP A 196 -34.69 -10.60 -6.85
N LEU A 197 -33.41 -10.75 -6.47
CA LEU A 197 -32.32 -9.85 -6.85
C LEU A 197 -31.59 -10.34 -8.10
N LEU A 198 -31.57 -11.65 -8.34
CA LEU A 198 -30.85 -12.30 -9.44
C LEU A 198 -31.81 -12.99 -10.42
N ASP A 199 -31.63 -12.74 -11.71
CA ASP A 199 -32.55 -13.18 -12.75
C ASP A 199 -32.42 -14.68 -13.05
N HIS A 200 -31.26 -15.26 -12.78
CA HIS A 200 -30.96 -16.67 -13.05
C HIS A 200 -30.72 -17.45 -11.75
N SER A 201 -31.03 -18.74 -11.78
CA SER A 201 -30.75 -19.65 -10.66
C SER A 201 -29.33 -20.23 -10.69
N LYS A 202 -28.60 -20.02 -11.79
CA LYS A 202 -27.30 -20.60 -12.07
C LYS A 202 -26.53 -19.69 -13.03
N TYR A 203 -25.27 -19.43 -12.71
CA TYR A 203 -24.35 -18.59 -13.46
C TYR A 203 -23.07 -19.35 -13.78
N LEU A 204 -22.41 -19.02 -14.89
CA LEU A 204 -21.17 -19.67 -15.29
C LEU A 204 -20.03 -19.37 -14.32
N ASN A 205 -20.01 -18.17 -13.75
CA ASN A 205 -19.02 -17.72 -12.79
C ASN A 205 -19.51 -16.53 -11.95
N MET A 206 -18.73 -16.18 -10.93
CA MET A 206 -19.04 -15.05 -10.06
C MET A 206 -19.08 -13.69 -10.78
N LEU A 207 -18.35 -13.54 -11.90
CA LEU A 207 -18.33 -12.28 -12.65
C LEU A 207 -19.72 -11.96 -13.24
N GLU A 208 -20.45 -12.94 -13.76
CA GLU A 208 -21.80 -12.70 -14.29
C GLU A 208 -22.77 -12.17 -13.22
N ILE A 209 -22.67 -12.66 -11.98
CA ILE A 209 -23.45 -12.17 -10.84
C ILE A 209 -23.06 -10.73 -10.51
N ILE A 210 -21.76 -10.45 -10.41
CA ILE A 210 -21.25 -9.10 -10.14
C ILE A 210 -21.72 -8.13 -11.23
N GLU A 211 -21.67 -8.55 -12.49
CA GLU A 211 -22.10 -7.79 -13.65
C GLU A 211 -23.59 -7.41 -13.55
N GLU A 212 -24.46 -8.37 -13.26
CA GLU A 212 -25.90 -8.14 -13.14
C GLU A 212 -26.24 -7.18 -11.98
N ILE A 213 -25.57 -7.32 -10.83
CA ILE A 213 -25.79 -6.45 -9.67
C ILE A 213 -25.28 -5.03 -9.94
N VAL A 214 -24.15 -4.87 -10.62
CA VAL A 214 -23.61 -3.55 -11.00
C VAL A 214 -24.52 -2.88 -12.04
N GLU A 215 -25.06 -3.63 -12.99
CA GLU A 215 -26.04 -3.11 -13.96
C GLU A 215 -27.30 -2.56 -13.29
N LYS A 216 -27.87 -3.32 -12.34
CA LYS A 216 -29.02 -2.89 -11.54
C LYS A 216 -28.69 -1.63 -10.74
N PHE A 217 -27.54 -1.61 -10.07
CA PHE A 217 -27.07 -0.43 -9.33
C PHE A 217 -26.91 0.81 -10.22
N TYR A 218 -26.30 0.65 -11.40
CA TYR A 218 -26.10 1.74 -12.35
C TYR A 218 -27.45 2.33 -12.80
N THR A 219 -28.41 1.46 -13.13
CA THR A 219 -29.74 1.88 -13.61
C THR A 219 -30.55 2.61 -12.52
N ASP A 220 -30.43 2.18 -11.26
CA ASP A 220 -31.26 2.68 -10.17
C ASP A 220 -30.69 3.92 -9.46
N GLN A 221 -29.36 4.03 -9.33
CA GLN A 221 -28.73 5.03 -8.45
C GLN A 221 -27.82 6.04 -9.16
N ILE A 222 -27.42 5.79 -10.41
CA ILE A 222 -26.43 6.64 -11.10
C ILE A 222 -27.10 7.66 -12.01
N THR A 223 -26.58 8.89 -12.00
CA THR A 223 -27.03 9.99 -12.86
C THR A 223 -25.91 10.42 -13.81
N GLN A 224 -26.27 11.16 -14.87
CA GLN A 224 -25.31 11.70 -15.84
C GLN A 224 -24.34 12.75 -15.27
N SER A 225 -24.55 13.22 -14.04
CA SER A 225 -23.67 14.20 -13.39
C SER A 225 -22.63 13.56 -12.47
N ASP A 226 -22.67 12.23 -12.34
CA ASP A 226 -21.72 11.47 -11.53
C ASP A 226 -20.41 11.19 -12.30
N ASP A 227 -19.30 11.13 -11.57
CA ASP A 227 -17.99 10.76 -12.13
C ASP A 227 -17.46 9.50 -11.44
N PHE A 228 -16.70 8.69 -12.16
CA PHE A 228 -16.10 7.44 -11.70
C PHE A 228 -14.59 7.48 -11.87
N ILE A 229 -13.86 7.15 -10.81
CA ILE A 229 -12.42 6.89 -10.85
C ILE A 229 -12.23 5.39 -10.56
N ALA A 230 -11.73 4.64 -11.54
CA ALA A 230 -11.58 3.19 -11.46
C ALA A 230 -10.11 2.75 -11.51
N ALA A 231 -9.71 1.86 -10.60
CA ALA A 231 -8.35 1.37 -10.48
C ALA A 231 -8.14 0.30 -11.54
N SER A 232 -7.35 0.58 -12.58
CA SER A 232 -7.29 -0.28 -13.75
C SER A 232 -6.84 -1.70 -13.42
N ASP A 233 -7.70 -2.67 -13.70
CA ASP A 233 -7.46 -4.09 -13.49
C ASP A 233 -8.18 -4.94 -14.54
N GLY A 234 -7.47 -5.92 -15.10
CA GLY A 234 -8.00 -6.79 -16.16
C GLY A 234 -9.26 -7.56 -15.78
N ARG A 235 -9.55 -7.73 -14.48
CA ARG A 235 -10.74 -8.43 -13.97
C ARG A 235 -12.03 -7.63 -14.13
N HIS A 236 -11.99 -6.31 -13.94
CA HIS A 236 -13.20 -5.48 -13.93
C HIS A 236 -13.27 -4.47 -15.08
N ASN A 237 -12.17 -4.18 -15.78
CA ASN A 237 -12.14 -3.07 -16.75
C ASN A 237 -13.25 -3.19 -17.82
N GLN A 238 -13.44 -4.39 -18.38
CA GLN A 238 -14.47 -4.66 -19.39
C GLN A 238 -15.90 -4.54 -18.86
N LEU A 239 -16.13 -4.91 -17.60
CA LEU A 239 -17.41 -4.75 -16.93
C LEU A 239 -17.70 -3.25 -16.76
N ILE A 240 -16.75 -2.49 -16.25
CA ILE A 240 -16.92 -1.05 -16.01
C ILE A 240 -17.17 -0.31 -17.34
N THR A 241 -16.40 -0.61 -18.39
CA THR A 241 -16.55 0.09 -19.68
C THR A 241 -17.83 -0.23 -20.44
N ARG A 242 -18.52 -1.33 -20.08
CA ARG A 242 -19.81 -1.72 -20.67
C ARG A 242 -20.97 -0.88 -20.16
N TYR A 243 -20.98 -0.54 -18.88
CA TYR A 243 -22.11 0.12 -18.22
C TYR A 243 -21.89 1.62 -18.00
N PHE A 244 -20.69 2.03 -17.63
CA PHE A 244 -20.40 3.42 -17.29
C PHE A 244 -20.06 4.23 -18.54
N GLU A 245 -20.67 5.41 -18.70
CA GLU A 245 -20.42 6.25 -19.88
C GLU A 245 -18.97 6.75 -19.95
N ALA A 246 -18.40 6.76 -21.16
CA ALA A 246 -17.02 7.17 -21.44
C ALA A 246 -16.62 8.54 -20.90
N ASN A 247 -17.57 9.47 -20.80
CA ASN A 247 -17.32 10.85 -20.33
C ASN A 247 -17.26 10.94 -18.80
N GLN A 248 -17.84 9.98 -18.09
CA GLN A 248 -17.88 9.95 -16.63
C GLN A 248 -16.72 9.14 -16.05
N LEU A 249 -16.06 8.32 -16.88
CA LEU A 249 -15.08 7.33 -16.44
C LEU A 249 -13.63 7.79 -16.62
N CYS A 250 -12.87 7.72 -15.53
CA CYS A 250 -11.42 7.89 -15.50
C CYS A 250 -10.77 6.64 -14.93
N PHE A 251 -9.83 6.04 -15.66
CA PHE A 251 -9.03 4.95 -15.09
C PHE A 251 -7.80 5.49 -14.36
N SER A 252 -7.27 4.71 -13.43
CA SER A 252 -6.00 4.99 -12.74
C SER A 252 -5.06 3.80 -12.85
N LEU A 253 -3.88 4.05 -13.39
CA LEU A 253 -2.77 3.10 -13.48
C LEU A 253 -1.73 3.43 -12.42
N PHE A 254 -1.39 2.45 -11.60
CA PHE A 254 -0.51 2.63 -10.45
C PHE A 254 0.61 1.59 -10.49
N SER A 255 1.88 2.01 -10.41
CA SER A 255 3.07 1.15 -10.55
C SER A 255 3.05 -0.08 -9.65
N ASN A 256 2.60 0.06 -8.40
CA ASN A 256 2.58 -1.08 -7.46
C ASN A 256 1.59 -2.17 -7.90
N ARG A 257 0.49 -1.79 -8.55
CA ARG A 257 -0.56 -2.69 -9.07
C ARG A 257 -0.28 -3.13 -10.50
N ASN A 258 0.07 -2.20 -11.38
CA ASN A 258 0.19 -2.36 -12.83
C ASN A 258 1.66 -2.33 -13.28
N ARG A 259 2.49 -3.23 -12.74
CA ARG A 259 3.93 -3.30 -13.04
C ARG A 259 4.26 -3.43 -14.53
N GLU A 260 3.42 -4.15 -15.27
CA GLU A 260 3.54 -4.29 -16.72
C GLU A 260 2.29 -3.74 -17.40
N ILE A 261 2.47 -2.68 -18.19
CA ILE A 261 1.39 -2.07 -18.97
C ILE A 261 1.33 -2.78 -20.33
N THR A 262 0.31 -3.62 -20.50
CA THR A 262 0.12 -4.38 -21.75
C THR A 262 -0.89 -3.71 -22.68
N SER A 263 -0.79 -3.99 -23.98
CA SER A 263 -1.78 -3.55 -24.97
C SER A 263 -3.20 -3.99 -24.61
N HIS A 264 -3.36 -5.20 -24.06
CA HIS A 264 -4.65 -5.72 -23.62
C HIS A 264 -5.25 -4.88 -22.48
N LEU A 265 -4.43 -4.48 -21.49
CA LEU A 265 -4.88 -3.62 -20.40
C LEU A 265 -5.37 -2.27 -20.92
N ILE A 266 -4.60 -1.61 -21.78
CA ILE A 266 -5.00 -0.32 -22.37
C ILE A 266 -6.28 -0.44 -23.22
N GLN A 267 -6.41 -1.50 -24.00
CA GLN A 267 -7.62 -1.77 -24.78
C GLN A 267 -8.83 -2.05 -23.89
N SER A 268 -8.66 -2.74 -22.76
CA SER A 268 -9.76 -3.04 -21.84
C SER A 268 -10.38 -1.79 -21.19
N MET A 269 -9.64 -0.69 -21.13
CA MET A 269 -10.12 0.60 -20.61
C MET A 269 -10.97 1.38 -21.62
N GLN A 270 -11.06 0.95 -22.89
CA GLN A 270 -11.95 1.60 -23.86
C GLN A 270 -13.42 1.34 -23.50
N PRO A 271 -14.30 2.37 -23.57
CA PRO A 271 -14.14 3.64 -24.28
C PRO A 271 -13.73 4.85 -23.40
N ALA A 272 -13.15 4.65 -22.21
CA ALA A 272 -12.81 5.75 -21.31
C ALA A 272 -11.89 6.79 -21.99
N LYS A 273 -12.16 8.07 -21.71
CA LYS A 273 -11.44 9.20 -22.32
C LYS A 273 -10.31 9.75 -21.47
N SER A 274 -10.22 9.34 -20.21
CA SER A 274 -9.28 9.89 -19.23
C SER A 274 -8.57 8.78 -18.47
N CYS A 275 -7.29 8.97 -18.22
CA CYS A 275 -6.45 8.04 -17.47
C CYS A 275 -5.45 8.79 -16.58
N LEU A 276 -5.32 8.36 -15.33
CA LEU A 276 -4.30 8.78 -14.38
C LEU A 276 -3.13 7.82 -14.39
N VAL A 277 -1.93 8.36 -14.27
CA VAL A 277 -0.67 7.60 -14.17
C VAL A 277 0.19 8.23 -13.07
N ASP A 278 0.93 7.42 -12.34
CA ASP A 278 1.75 7.86 -11.20
C ASP A 278 3.19 8.23 -11.59
N THR A 279 3.78 7.54 -12.57
CA THR A 279 5.17 7.75 -13.01
C THR A 279 5.29 8.25 -14.45
N LYS A 280 6.43 8.88 -14.74
CA LYS A 280 6.78 9.34 -16.09
C LYS A 280 6.96 8.19 -17.07
N GLU A 281 7.46 7.05 -16.59
CA GLU A 281 7.64 5.86 -17.41
C GLU A 281 6.28 5.24 -17.78
N ASN A 282 5.37 5.10 -16.81
CA ASN A 282 4.01 4.63 -17.07
C ASN A 282 3.28 5.53 -18.07
N GLU A 283 3.42 6.84 -17.95
CA GLU A 283 2.87 7.79 -18.92
C GLU A 283 3.41 7.54 -20.34
N ARG A 284 4.73 7.36 -20.47
CA ARG A 284 5.39 7.12 -21.76
C ARG A 284 4.89 5.83 -22.40
N GLU A 285 4.91 4.73 -21.67
CA GLU A 285 4.48 3.41 -22.15
C GLU A 285 2.98 3.42 -22.52
N CYS A 286 2.13 4.01 -21.68
CA CYS A 286 0.71 4.19 -21.99
C CYS A 286 0.49 4.99 -23.27
N ARG A 287 1.19 6.12 -23.45
CA ARG A 287 1.07 6.95 -24.66
C ARG A 287 1.54 6.21 -25.91
N LEU A 288 2.62 5.44 -25.83
CA LEU A 288 3.12 4.64 -26.94
C LEU A 288 2.07 3.61 -27.38
N ILE A 289 1.51 2.86 -26.45
CA ILE A 289 0.48 1.85 -26.72
C ILE A 289 -0.80 2.52 -27.25
N ALA A 290 -1.26 3.61 -26.64
CA ALA A 290 -2.45 4.33 -27.07
C ALA A 290 -2.31 4.86 -28.50
N ASN A 291 -1.17 5.48 -28.83
CA ASN A 291 -0.89 5.99 -30.17
C ASN A 291 -0.82 4.86 -31.22
N ASN A 292 -0.14 3.76 -30.90
CA ASN A 292 -0.04 2.61 -31.80
C ASN A 292 -1.39 1.97 -32.11
N ASN A 293 -2.34 2.05 -31.17
CA ASN A 293 -3.70 1.51 -31.32
C ASN A 293 -4.74 2.58 -31.73
N SER A 294 -4.32 3.82 -32.04
CA SER A 294 -5.22 4.95 -32.35
C SER A 294 -6.30 5.21 -31.27
N ILE A 295 -5.95 5.00 -30.01
CA ILE A 295 -6.82 5.23 -28.85
C ILE A 295 -6.71 6.69 -28.43
N ASN A 296 -7.84 7.41 -28.46
CA ASN A 296 -7.89 8.81 -28.01
C ASN A 296 -8.22 8.88 -26.51
N MET A 297 -7.18 8.86 -25.67
CA MET A 297 -7.28 8.92 -24.22
C MET A 297 -6.38 10.04 -23.68
N LYS A 298 -6.96 10.97 -22.93
CA LYS A 298 -6.23 12.01 -22.20
C LYS A 298 -5.56 11.39 -20.99
N MET A 299 -4.28 11.67 -20.81
CA MET A 299 -3.50 11.19 -19.68
C MET A 299 -3.04 12.37 -18.85
N SER A 300 -3.11 12.22 -17.52
CA SER A 300 -2.48 13.14 -16.57
C SER A 300 -1.61 12.35 -15.62
N ARG A 301 -0.36 12.78 -15.46
CA ARG A 301 0.52 12.25 -14.43
C ARG A 301 0.19 12.93 -13.11
N ILE A 302 -0.16 12.14 -12.09
CA ILE A 302 -0.55 12.64 -10.76
C ILE A 302 0.10 11.74 -9.71
N THR A 303 0.76 12.36 -8.73
CA THR A 303 1.26 11.61 -7.57
C THR A 303 0.09 10.99 -6.79
N PRO A 304 0.16 9.70 -6.44
CA PRO A 304 -0.81 9.11 -5.55
C PRO A 304 -0.59 9.56 -4.11
N PHE A 305 0.45 10.33 -3.78
CA PHE A 305 0.69 10.82 -2.42
C PHE A 305 0.58 12.35 -2.38
N ASP A 306 -0.17 12.88 -1.42
CA ASP A 306 -0.14 14.32 -1.15
C ASP A 306 1.02 14.70 -0.23
N THR A 307 1.46 15.94 -0.39
CA THR A 307 2.42 16.54 0.54
C THR A 307 1.72 17.19 1.70
N GLU A 308 2.31 17.01 2.88
CA GLU A 308 1.93 17.71 4.10
C GLU A 308 3.14 18.40 4.71
N LYS A 309 2.92 19.38 5.59
CA LYS A 309 4.03 20.01 6.32
C LYS A 309 4.41 19.09 7.47
N ILE A 310 5.52 18.38 7.32
CA ILE A 310 6.10 17.54 8.36
C ILE A 310 7.19 18.35 9.07
N PRO A 311 7.19 18.43 10.41
CA PRO A 311 8.25 19.11 11.13
C PRO A 311 9.57 18.36 10.96
N ASN A 312 10.59 19.03 10.44
CA ASN A 312 11.96 18.52 10.41
C ASN A 312 12.76 19.09 11.58
N ILE A 313 13.32 18.18 12.38
CA ILE A 313 14.08 18.51 13.59
C ILE A 313 15.59 18.43 13.37
N SER A 314 16.07 18.21 12.13
CA SER A 314 17.51 18.04 11.84
C SER A 314 18.39 19.22 12.28
N SER A 315 17.83 20.44 12.34
CA SER A 315 18.55 21.63 12.87
C SER A 315 18.64 21.67 14.39
N GLN A 316 17.86 20.85 15.10
CA GLN A 316 17.79 20.76 16.56
C GLN A 316 18.63 19.59 17.09
N LEU A 317 19.04 18.67 16.22
CA LEU A 317 19.91 17.56 16.55
C LEU A 317 21.38 18.00 16.60
N TYR A 318 22.14 17.41 17.51
CA TYR A 318 23.60 17.58 17.55
C TYR A 318 24.27 16.87 16.36
N ASP A 319 23.76 15.70 16.01
CA ASP A 319 24.21 14.88 14.89
C ASP A 319 23.51 15.25 13.58
N VAL A 320 24.28 15.25 12.50
CA VAL A 320 23.85 15.42 11.11
C VAL A 320 23.60 14.05 10.51
N HIS A 321 22.32 13.72 10.31
CA HIS A 321 21.91 12.44 9.73
C HIS A 321 21.78 12.53 8.21
N ILE A 322 22.50 11.67 7.49
CA ILE A 322 22.42 11.46 6.05
C ILE A 322 21.62 10.19 5.80
N GLY A 323 20.53 10.27 5.03
CA GLY A 323 19.76 9.12 4.61
C GLY A 323 20.25 8.56 3.29
N PHE A 324 20.40 7.24 3.18
CA PHE A 324 20.73 6.56 1.92
C PHE A 324 19.71 5.48 1.60
N TRP A 325 18.97 5.66 0.51
CA TRP A 325 17.98 4.72 0.01
C TRP A 325 18.61 3.61 -0.83
N ILE A 326 18.28 2.34 -0.55
CA ILE A 326 18.95 1.19 -1.20
C ILE A 326 18.05 0.22 -1.96
N ASP A 327 16.72 0.32 -1.86
CA ASP A 327 15.83 -0.74 -2.38
C ASP A 327 15.90 -0.96 -3.89
N ASN A 328 16.13 0.10 -4.66
CA ASN A 328 16.22 0.04 -6.12
C ASN A 328 17.68 -0.07 -6.60
N LEU A 329 18.62 -0.42 -5.72
CA LEU A 329 20.05 -0.48 -6.01
C LEU A 329 20.58 -1.91 -5.94
N SER A 330 21.48 -2.25 -6.86
CA SER A 330 22.24 -3.49 -6.78
C SER A 330 23.35 -3.38 -5.74
N ARG A 331 23.80 -4.53 -5.22
CA ARG A 331 24.94 -4.61 -4.29
C ARG A 331 26.18 -3.88 -4.83
N ASP A 332 26.45 -4.02 -6.13
CA ASP A 332 27.62 -3.42 -6.79
C ASP A 332 27.60 -1.88 -6.77
N VAL A 333 26.43 -1.26 -6.52
CA VAL A 333 26.28 0.18 -6.31
C VAL A 333 26.30 0.52 -4.83
N VAL A 334 25.59 -0.24 -3.99
CA VAL A 334 25.43 0.05 -2.55
C VAL A 334 26.75 -0.04 -1.80
N GLU A 335 27.54 -1.09 -2.02
CA GLU A 335 28.79 -1.34 -1.30
C GLU A 335 29.83 -0.21 -1.52
N PRO A 336 30.13 0.22 -2.77
CA PRO A 336 31.01 1.37 -3.00
C PRO A 336 30.48 2.70 -2.45
N VAL A 337 29.16 2.89 -2.44
CA VAL A 337 28.54 4.12 -1.89
C VAL A 337 28.68 4.17 -0.37
N ILE A 338 28.49 3.05 0.32
CA ILE A 338 28.75 2.94 1.77
C ILE A 338 30.21 3.25 2.08
N ASP A 339 31.16 2.74 1.30
CA ASP A 339 32.59 3.04 1.47
C ASP A 339 32.91 4.54 1.30
N GLN A 340 32.29 5.19 0.31
CA GLN A 340 32.43 6.63 0.09
C GLN A 340 31.82 7.43 1.25
N LEU A 341 30.63 7.06 1.72
CA LEU A 341 29.97 7.70 2.86
C LEU A 341 30.76 7.52 4.15
N TYR A 342 31.27 6.30 4.43
CA TYR A 342 32.15 6.03 5.57
C TYR A 342 33.39 6.93 5.52
N SER A 343 34.07 6.97 4.38
CA SER A 343 35.27 7.80 4.19
C SER A 343 34.98 9.29 4.38
N TYR A 344 33.77 9.74 4.06
CA TYR A 344 33.31 11.12 4.23
C TYR A 344 33.01 11.50 5.68
N ILE A 345 32.47 10.57 6.48
CA ILE A 345 32.01 10.83 7.85
C ILE A 345 33.03 10.44 8.93
N LYS A 346 33.98 9.54 8.67
CA LYS A 346 34.89 9.00 9.70
C LYS A 346 35.74 10.03 10.43
N ASN A 347 35.99 11.19 9.81
CA ASN A 347 36.75 12.29 10.44
C ASN A 347 35.83 13.43 10.94
N LYS A 348 34.52 13.20 11.01
CA LYS A 348 33.52 14.19 11.39
C LYS A 348 32.68 13.64 12.54
N GLU A 349 32.95 14.13 13.76
CA GLU A 349 32.37 13.62 15.01
C GLU A 349 30.83 13.55 14.98
N ASN A 350 30.17 14.52 14.36
CA ASN A 350 28.72 14.67 14.42
C ASN A 350 27.98 14.08 13.21
N TYR A 351 28.65 13.35 12.31
CA TYR A 351 27.98 12.85 11.10
C TYR A 351 27.54 11.39 11.29
N ARG A 352 26.31 11.10 10.89
CA ARG A 352 25.72 9.75 10.94
C ARG A 352 25.09 9.40 9.60
N VAL A 353 25.17 8.14 9.22
CA VAL A 353 24.49 7.62 8.01
C VAL A 353 23.42 6.63 8.43
N THR A 354 22.23 6.79 7.88
CA THR A 354 21.11 5.87 8.03
C THR A 354 20.79 5.25 6.68
N ILE A 355 21.00 3.94 6.56
CA ILE A 355 20.63 3.16 5.39
C ILE A 355 19.16 2.79 5.51
N LEU A 356 18.34 3.22 4.56
CA LEU A 356 16.90 3.05 4.54
C LEU A 356 16.52 1.90 3.59
N MET A 357 15.73 0.94 4.07
CA MET A 357 15.20 -0.19 3.27
C MET A 357 13.71 -0.46 3.53
N LYS A 358 12.94 -0.84 2.52
CA LYS A 358 11.55 -1.37 2.65
C LYS A 358 11.54 -2.89 2.79
N ASP A 359 12.42 -3.44 3.62
CA ASP A 359 12.37 -4.87 3.98
C ASP A 359 12.53 -5.05 5.48
N ILE A 360 12.01 -6.14 6.02
CA ILE A 360 12.07 -6.49 7.44
C ILE A 360 13.53 -6.66 7.85
N THR A 361 13.91 -6.13 9.02
CA THR A 361 15.28 -6.25 9.54
C THR A 361 15.78 -7.71 9.60
N SER A 362 14.89 -8.69 9.82
CA SER A 362 15.26 -10.11 9.79
C SER A 362 15.61 -10.66 8.40
N LYS A 363 15.19 -9.95 7.34
CA LYS A 363 15.51 -10.24 5.94
C LYS A 363 16.67 -9.39 5.41
N THR A 364 17.25 -8.51 6.24
CA THR A 364 18.43 -7.73 5.87
C THR A 364 19.52 -8.67 5.33
N PRO A 365 20.00 -8.45 4.09
CA PRO A 365 21.02 -9.31 3.51
C PRO A 365 22.26 -9.35 4.39
N LYS A 366 22.76 -10.56 4.67
CA LYS A 366 23.91 -10.75 5.56
C LYS A 366 25.12 -9.89 5.17
N TRP A 367 25.38 -9.75 3.86
CA TRP A 367 26.47 -8.92 3.34
C TRP A 367 26.35 -7.45 3.78
N LEU A 368 25.13 -6.90 3.86
CA LEU A 368 24.90 -5.51 4.25
C LEU A 368 25.13 -5.34 5.76
N SER A 369 24.62 -6.27 6.58
CA SER A 369 24.89 -6.29 8.01
C SER A 369 26.38 -6.43 8.32
N ASP A 370 27.09 -7.30 7.58
CA ASP A 370 28.52 -7.53 7.76
C ASP A 370 29.33 -6.26 7.43
N ILE A 371 29.04 -5.58 6.31
CA ILE A 371 29.73 -4.32 5.94
C ILE A 371 29.46 -3.21 6.97
N VAL A 372 28.21 -3.01 7.39
CA VAL A 372 27.88 -1.97 8.37
C VAL A 372 28.57 -2.24 9.70
N LYS A 373 28.58 -3.50 10.14
CA LYS A 373 29.29 -3.92 11.34
C LYS A 373 30.79 -3.65 11.23
N GLU A 374 31.42 -4.06 10.13
CA GLU A 374 32.84 -3.85 9.86
C GLU A 374 33.20 -2.35 9.93
N LYS A 375 32.42 -1.47 9.30
CA LYS A 375 32.69 -0.03 9.32
C LYS A 375 32.56 0.58 10.71
N ASN A 376 31.57 0.17 11.49
CA ASN A 376 31.42 0.65 12.86
C ASN A 376 32.56 0.12 13.76
N GLU A 377 32.96 -1.15 13.63
CA GLU A 377 34.11 -1.70 14.36
C GLU A 377 35.40 -0.94 14.02
N LEU A 378 35.68 -0.75 12.73
CA LEU A 378 36.84 0.01 12.25
C LEU A 378 36.89 1.43 12.81
N TYR A 379 35.76 2.15 12.80
CA TYR A 379 35.68 3.50 13.36
C TYR A 379 36.02 3.53 14.86
N ASN A 380 35.44 2.62 15.64
CA ASN A 380 35.66 2.58 17.08
C ASN A 380 37.09 2.14 17.43
N GLU A 381 37.71 1.27 16.64
CA GLU A 381 39.14 0.93 16.77
C GLU A 381 40.06 2.11 16.47
N GLU A 382 39.78 2.87 15.40
CA GLU A 382 40.53 4.08 15.05
C GLU A 382 40.42 5.14 16.17
N GLN A 383 39.22 5.37 16.70
CA GLN A 383 38.98 6.34 17.78
C GLN A 383 39.67 5.92 19.11
N ARG A 384 39.65 4.64 19.46
CA ARG A 384 40.39 4.12 20.62
C ARG A 384 41.89 4.36 20.47
N THR A 385 42.46 4.06 19.31
CA THR A 385 43.90 4.27 19.05
C THR A 385 44.29 5.74 19.15
N LEU A 386 43.49 6.65 18.58
CA LEU A 386 43.68 8.11 18.70
C LEU A 386 43.62 8.57 20.16
N SER A 387 42.71 8.02 20.96
CA SER A 387 42.58 8.34 22.38
C SER A 387 43.76 7.84 23.22
N GLU A 388 44.27 6.65 22.94
CA GLU A 388 45.44 6.06 23.60
C GLU A 388 46.73 6.85 23.29
N GLU A 389 46.87 7.39 22.07
CA GLU A 389 47.97 8.30 21.70
C GLU A 389 47.88 9.66 22.40
N MET A 390 46.68 10.08 22.82
CA MET A 390 46.42 11.34 23.54
C MET A 390 46.31 11.16 25.06
N ALA A 391 46.61 9.97 25.59
CA ALA A 391 46.36 9.57 26.98
C ALA A 391 47.26 10.30 27.99
N ASP A 392 46.76 11.44 28.50
CA ASP A 392 47.17 11.99 29.80
C ASP A 392 45.98 12.47 30.64
N VAL A 393 44.70 12.22 30.26
CA VAL A 393 43.57 12.85 31.00
C VAL A 393 42.35 11.98 31.34
N LEU A 394 41.88 10.94 30.63
CA LEU A 394 40.62 10.29 31.02
C LEU A 394 40.58 8.77 30.76
N GLU A 395 40.54 7.99 31.86
CA GLU A 395 40.12 6.57 31.88
C GLU A 395 38.60 6.47 31.82
N GLU A 396 37.99 6.88 30.70
CA GLU A 396 36.58 6.53 30.42
C GLU A 396 36.56 5.42 29.37
N GLU A 397 35.90 4.29 29.69
CA GLU A 397 35.61 3.24 28.70
C GLU A 397 34.82 3.88 27.55
N MET A 398 35.46 4.04 26.39
CA MET A 398 34.82 4.66 25.23
C MET A 398 33.56 3.87 24.86
N GLU A 399 32.41 4.54 24.93
CA GLU A 399 31.15 4.00 24.45
C GLU A 399 31.24 3.67 22.95
N PHE A 400 30.65 2.55 22.54
CA PHE A 400 30.61 2.16 21.14
C PHE A 400 29.72 3.14 20.36
N ILE A 401 30.30 3.83 19.39
CA ILE A 401 29.60 4.80 18.55
C ILE A 401 29.15 4.11 17.26
N GLU A 402 27.83 4.05 17.04
CA GLU A 402 27.25 3.60 15.78
C GLU A 402 27.17 4.78 14.79
N ILE A 403 28.09 4.83 13.83
CA ILE A 403 28.15 5.91 12.82
C ILE A 403 27.33 5.59 11.57
N ILE A 404 27.09 4.31 11.29
CA ILE A 404 26.25 3.82 10.20
C ILE A 404 25.23 2.85 10.81
N LYS A 405 23.94 3.12 10.61
CA LYS A 405 22.85 2.23 11.03
C LYS A 405 21.97 1.81 9.86
N ILE A 406 21.30 0.68 10.01
CA ILE A 406 20.30 0.18 9.08
C ILE A 406 18.91 0.40 9.70
N GLU A 407 18.02 1.06 8.98
CA GLU A 407 16.65 1.32 9.41
C GLU A 407 15.65 0.76 8.39
N SER A 408 14.78 -0.12 8.87
CA SER A 408 13.69 -0.72 8.09
C SER A 408 12.49 0.23 8.12
N VAL A 409 12.05 0.66 6.93
CA VAL A 409 10.98 1.64 6.70
C VAL A 409 9.89 1.05 5.80
N ILE A 410 9.33 -0.08 6.24
CA ILE A 410 8.30 -0.82 5.49
C ILE A 410 7.01 0.01 5.40
N PHE A 411 6.65 0.67 6.50
CA PHE A 411 5.43 1.46 6.58
C PHE A 411 5.70 2.94 6.37
N GLU A 412 4.69 3.64 5.88
CA GLU A 412 4.74 5.07 5.59
C GLU A 412 5.14 5.91 6.80
N GLU A 413 4.59 5.58 7.98
CA GLU A 413 4.92 6.23 9.25
C GLU A 413 6.40 6.08 9.64
N ASP A 414 7.01 4.92 9.36
CA ASP A 414 8.43 4.69 9.65
C ASP A 414 9.31 5.60 8.80
N LEU A 415 8.96 5.76 7.51
CA LEU A 415 9.70 6.66 6.62
C LEU A 415 9.52 8.13 7.03
N ILE A 416 8.30 8.55 7.38
CA ILE A 416 8.03 9.91 7.88
C ILE A 416 8.87 10.19 9.13
N ARG A 417 8.91 9.24 10.09
CA ARG A 417 9.70 9.36 11.31
C ARG A 417 11.19 9.49 10.99
N ALA A 418 11.73 8.63 10.13
CA ALA A 418 13.12 8.72 9.71
C ALA A 418 13.41 10.07 9.04
N MET A 419 12.58 10.47 8.05
CA MET A 419 12.73 11.70 7.27
C MET A 419 12.71 12.97 8.15
N SER A 420 11.96 12.99 9.25
CA SER A 420 11.92 14.12 10.19
C SER A 420 13.30 14.45 10.82
N GLN A 421 14.19 13.47 10.88
CA GLN A 421 15.53 13.59 11.49
C GLN A 421 16.63 13.81 10.45
N LEU A 422 16.39 13.47 9.18
CA LEU A 422 17.40 13.56 8.13
C LEU A 422 17.71 15.00 7.74
N ARG A 423 18.98 15.24 7.43
CA ARG A 423 19.48 16.51 6.89
C ARG A 423 19.50 16.54 5.37
N VAL A 424 19.72 15.39 4.75
CA VAL A 424 19.76 15.19 3.30
C VAL A 424 19.45 13.71 3.03
N VAL A 425 18.78 13.40 1.93
CA VAL A 425 18.51 12.03 1.50
C VAL A 425 19.11 11.78 0.13
N ILE A 426 19.66 10.59 -0.05
CA ILE A 426 20.33 10.14 -1.28
C ILE A 426 19.54 8.97 -1.86
N ASP A 427 19.15 9.07 -3.12
CA ASP A 427 18.56 7.99 -3.90
C ASP A 427 19.20 7.96 -5.29
N LEU A 428 20.05 6.97 -5.51
CA LEU A 428 20.82 6.82 -6.75
C LEU A 428 20.16 5.86 -7.73
N GLY A 429 18.90 5.47 -7.49
CA GLY A 429 18.18 4.54 -8.35
C GLY A 429 17.86 5.14 -9.72
N ASP A 430 17.77 4.26 -10.72
CA ASP A 430 17.31 4.63 -12.06
C ASP A 430 15.79 4.93 -12.10
N GLU A 431 15.08 4.59 -11.03
CA GLU A 431 13.71 5.01 -10.76
C GLU A 431 13.63 5.40 -9.28
N PRO A 432 13.74 6.70 -8.95
CA PRO A 432 13.66 7.15 -7.56
C PRO A 432 12.32 6.80 -6.90
N ASP A 433 12.35 6.47 -5.61
CA ASP A 433 11.14 6.06 -4.90
C ASP A 433 10.19 7.25 -4.71
N LEU A 434 9.01 7.18 -5.32
CA LEU A 434 8.05 8.28 -5.32
C LEU A 434 7.65 8.73 -3.91
N TYR A 435 7.42 7.78 -2.99
CA TYR A 435 7.00 8.11 -1.64
C TYR A 435 8.15 8.74 -0.83
N LEU A 436 9.38 8.29 -1.04
CA LEU A 436 10.58 8.94 -0.50
C LEU A 436 10.68 10.40 -0.94
N GLN A 437 10.46 10.67 -2.24
CA GLN A 437 10.53 12.04 -2.77
C GLN A 437 9.45 12.94 -2.19
N ILE A 438 8.21 12.45 -2.08
CA ILE A 438 7.09 13.19 -1.47
C ILE A 438 7.33 13.44 0.02
N SER A 439 7.86 12.44 0.75
CA SER A 439 8.22 12.57 2.15
C SER A 439 9.34 13.60 2.35
N ALA A 440 10.33 13.61 1.46
CA ALA A 440 11.43 14.58 1.51
C ALA A 440 10.94 16.00 1.23
N ILE A 441 10.04 16.23 0.25
CA ILE A 441 9.41 17.55 0.05
C ILE A 441 8.62 17.96 1.30
N SER A 442 7.83 17.04 1.85
CA SER A 442 6.97 17.27 3.01
C SER A 442 7.74 17.68 4.26
N ALA A 443 8.92 17.08 4.49
CA ALA A 443 9.83 17.42 5.57
C ALA A 443 10.84 18.54 5.20
N GLY A 444 10.87 19.00 3.95
CA GLY A 444 11.85 19.96 3.45
C GLY A 444 13.30 19.44 3.45
N VAL A 445 13.49 18.13 3.32
CA VAL A 445 14.80 17.48 3.25
C VAL A 445 15.31 17.54 1.81
N PRO A 446 16.50 18.12 1.55
CA PRO A 446 17.12 18.11 0.23
C PRO A 446 17.37 16.70 -0.28
N GLN A 447 17.17 16.49 -1.57
CA GLN A 447 17.34 15.19 -2.23
C GLN A 447 18.55 15.19 -3.17
N ILE A 448 19.32 14.10 -3.20
CA ILE A 448 20.39 13.87 -4.16
C ILE A 448 20.00 12.67 -5.02
N ASN A 449 19.74 12.91 -6.30
CA ASN A 449 19.28 11.90 -7.26
C ASN A 449 20.19 11.82 -8.48
N MET A 450 20.10 10.73 -9.24
CA MET A 450 20.79 10.62 -10.54
C MET A 450 19.91 11.00 -11.74
N ILE A 451 18.59 11.04 -11.54
CA ILE A 451 17.61 11.29 -12.61
C ILE A 451 16.67 12.43 -12.21
N GLU A 452 16.36 13.27 -13.19
CA GLU A 452 15.40 14.35 -13.06
C GLU A 452 13.97 13.80 -12.94
N THR A 453 13.25 14.30 -11.94
CA THR A 453 11.85 13.95 -11.64
C THR A 453 11.05 15.22 -11.43
N ASP A 454 9.72 15.13 -11.44
CA ASP A 454 8.87 16.30 -11.11
C ASP A 454 9.05 16.79 -9.67
N TYR A 455 9.56 15.90 -8.81
CA TYR A 455 9.67 16.10 -7.37
C TYR A 455 11.04 16.66 -6.95
N VAL A 456 12.01 16.74 -7.88
CA VAL A 456 13.36 17.26 -7.59
C VAL A 456 13.76 18.27 -8.65
N THR A 457 13.69 19.55 -8.29
CA THR A 457 14.19 20.66 -9.09
C THR A 457 15.66 20.93 -8.74
N PRO A 458 16.61 20.83 -9.70
CA PRO A 458 18.03 21.03 -9.45
C PRO A 458 18.36 22.40 -8.83
N ASN A 459 19.19 22.41 -7.79
CA ASN A 459 19.58 23.60 -7.01
C ASN A 459 18.42 24.32 -6.31
N VAL A 460 17.25 23.70 -6.25
CA VAL A 460 16.09 24.21 -5.51
C VAL A 460 15.87 23.31 -4.30
N ASN A 461 15.21 22.16 -4.46
CA ASN A 461 14.95 21.21 -3.38
C ASN A 461 15.85 19.95 -3.44
N GLY A 462 16.83 19.94 -4.34
CA GLY A 462 17.76 18.84 -4.48
C GLY A 462 18.82 19.08 -5.55
N LEU A 463 19.63 18.04 -5.81
CA LEU A 463 20.64 18.02 -6.85
C LEU A 463 20.51 16.76 -7.69
N ILE A 464 20.69 16.92 -9.00
CA ILE A 464 20.82 15.80 -9.94
C ILE A 464 22.31 15.63 -10.27
N ILE A 465 22.87 14.49 -9.89
CA ILE A 465 24.28 14.17 -10.10
C ILE A 465 24.45 13.21 -11.28
N PRO A 466 25.53 13.34 -12.09
CA PRO A 466 25.70 12.49 -13.26
C PRO A 466 26.21 11.08 -12.91
N SER A 467 26.80 10.90 -11.73
CA SER A 467 27.30 9.60 -11.25
C SER A 467 27.45 9.61 -9.72
N SER A 468 27.50 8.43 -9.12
CA SER A 468 27.77 8.26 -7.67
C SER A 468 29.07 8.92 -7.23
N SER A 469 30.07 9.06 -8.12
CA SER A 469 31.34 9.72 -7.79
C SER A 469 31.19 11.22 -7.43
N ASN A 470 30.10 11.86 -7.84
CA ASN A 470 29.80 13.26 -7.53
C ASN A 470 28.99 13.43 -6.23
N MET A 471 28.62 12.33 -5.57
CA MET A 471 27.80 12.32 -4.36
C MET A 471 28.42 13.17 -3.24
N ILE A 472 29.74 13.05 -3.01
CA ILE A 472 30.43 13.81 -1.96
C ILE A 472 30.34 15.33 -2.20
N GLN A 473 30.51 15.76 -3.45
CA GLN A 473 30.38 17.17 -3.81
C GLN A 473 28.95 17.69 -3.58
N ALA A 474 27.94 16.86 -3.87
CA ALA A 474 26.53 17.19 -3.62
C ALA A 474 26.21 17.24 -2.12
N LEU A 475 26.80 16.35 -1.31
CA LEU A 475 26.70 16.40 0.15
C LEU A 475 27.32 17.70 0.68
N ASP A 476 28.52 18.04 0.23
CA ASP A 476 29.19 19.28 0.65
C ASP A 476 28.37 20.53 0.34
N TYR A 477 27.66 20.56 -0.80
CA TYR A 477 26.78 21.67 -1.16
C TYR A 477 25.70 21.94 -0.10
N PHE A 478 25.11 20.91 0.50
CA PHE A 478 24.06 21.05 1.52
C PHE A 478 24.60 21.07 2.95
N LEU A 479 25.67 20.32 3.24
CA LEU A 479 26.12 20.05 4.60
C LEU A 479 27.20 21.03 5.09
N LEU A 480 28.03 21.60 4.20
CA LEU A 480 29.03 22.60 4.61
C LEU A 480 28.44 24.01 4.75
N SER A 481 27.33 24.29 4.07
CA SER A 481 26.71 25.61 4.02
C SER A 481 25.23 25.56 4.40
N LEU A 482 24.89 26.16 5.54
CA LEU A 482 23.50 26.33 5.97
C LEU A 482 22.67 27.14 4.96
N LYS A 483 23.30 27.99 4.13
CA LYS A 483 22.59 28.81 3.14
C LYS A 483 21.84 27.94 2.13
N ASN A 484 22.50 26.94 1.57
CA ASN A 484 21.94 26.11 0.52
C ASN A 484 20.87 25.17 1.09
N TRP A 485 21.12 24.62 2.29
CA TRP A 485 20.12 23.82 3.00
C TRP A 485 18.88 24.65 3.34
N ASN A 486 19.03 25.85 3.92
CA ASN A 486 17.90 26.73 4.25
C ASN A 486 17.11 27.15 3.00
N TYR A 487 17.81 27.41 1.89
CA TYR A 487 17.16 27.70 0.61
C TYR A 487 16.33 26.52 0.10
N SER A 488 16.87 25.31 0.20
CA SER A 488 16.17 24.07 -0.17
C SER A 488 14.97 23.80 0.71
N TYR A 489 15.12 23.92 2.03
CA TYR A 489 14.02 23.80 2.98
C TYR A 489 12.90 24.81 2.68
N ALA A 490 13.23 26.10 2.54
CA ALA A 490 12.25 27.14 2.24
C ALA A 490 11.58 26.97 0.86
N SER A 491 12.28 26.42 -0.13
CA SER A 491 11.72 26.14 -1.45
C SER A 491 10.81 24.91 -1.43
N SER A 492 11.19 23.87 -0.68
CA SER A 492 10.35 22.68 -0.49
C SER A 492 9.02 23.02 0.15
N LEU A 493 8.99 23.96 1.11
CA LEU A 493 7.74 24.47 1.69
C LEU A 493 6.79 25.11 0.66
N LYS A 494 7.29 25.61 -0.47
CA LYS A 494 6.46 26.10 -1.58
C LYS A 494 5.97 24.95 -2.46
N LEU A 495 6.80 23.93 -2.66
CA LEU A 495 6.44 22.72 -3.40
C LEU A 495 5.38 21.89 -2.67
N VAL A 496 5.30 21.96 -1.33
CA VAL A 496 4.20 21.38 -0.56
C VAL A 496 2.83 21.90 -1.05
N ASP A 497 2.73 23.17 -1.42
CA ASP A 497 1.47 23.69 -1.95
C ASP A 497 1.20 23.17 -3.38
N GLU A 498 2.24 22.84 -4.16
CA GLU A 498 2.18 22.27 -5.52
C GLU A 498 1.65 20.84 -5.54
N PHE A 499 2.11 20.00 -4.63
CA PHE A 499 1.68 18.61 -4.49
C PHE A 499 0.67 18.44 -3.35
N SER A 500 -0.08 19.49 -3.01
CA SER A 500 -1.12 19.42 -1.98
C SER A 500 -2.35 18.67 -2.50
N SER A 501 -3.08 18.05 -1.59
CA SER A 501 -4.35 17.35 -1.89
C SER A 501 -5.31 18.21 -2.71
N THR A 502 -5.40 19.52 -2.42
CA THR A 502 -6.29 20.45 -3.13
C THR A 502 -5.94 20.61 -4.61
N LYS A 503 -4.65 20.71 -4.94
CA LYS A 503 -4.20 20.84 -6.33
C LYS A 503 -4.34 19.52 -7.07
N ILE A 504 -4.00 18.40 -6.42
CA ILE A 504 -4.18 17.07 -6.99
C ILE A 504 -5.65 16.85 -7.39
N ILE A 505 -6.59 17.11 -6.47
CA ILE A 505 -8.03 16.99 -6.76
C ILE A 505 -8.45 17.92 -7.90
N ARG A 506 -7.91 19.15 -7.96
CA ARG A 506 -8.19 20.10 -9.05
C ARG A 506 -7.71 19.56 -10.40
N GLU A 507 -6.53 18.96 -10.46
CA GLU A 507 -5.99 18.36 -11.69
C GLU A 507 -6.82 17.16 -12.15
N VAL A 508 -7.20 16.28 -11.22
CA VAL A 508 -8.15 15.18 -11.48
C VAL A 508 -9.47 15.72 -12.03
N ASN A 509 -10.03 16.76 -11.39
CA ASN A 509 -11.27 17.40 -11.85
C ASN A 509 -11.13 17.99 -13.26
N ARG A 510 -10.02 18.67 -13.55
CA ARG A 510 -9.74 19.24 -14.86
C ARG A 510 -9.63 18.16 -15.93
N LEU A 511 -9.04 17.00 -15.60
CA LEU A 511 -8.93 15.87 -16.52
C LEU A 511 -10.31 15.27 -16.86
N ILE A 512 -11.17 15.12 -15.85
CA ILE A 512 -12.48 14.48 -16.00
C ILE A 512 -13.50 15.44 -16.63
N LYS A 513 -13.62 16.68 -16.09
CA LYS A 513 -14.68 17.64 -16.45
C LYS A 513 -14.25 18.71 -17.45
N GLY A 514 -12.95 18.84 -17.74
CA GLY A 514 -12.40 19.90 -18.58
C GLY A 514 -12.14 21.23 -17.84
N GLU A 515 -11.63 22.23 -18.55
CA GLU A 515 -11.08 23.48 -17.98
C GLU A 515 -12.10 24.40 -17.29
N LEU A 516 -13.41 24.19 -17.47
CA LEU A 516 -14.46 25.05 -16.92
C LEU A 516 -14.74 24.84 -15.42
N TYR A 517 -14.11 23.83 -14.79
CA TYR A 517 -14.32 23.45 -13.38
C TYR A 517 -13.03 23.38 -12.54
N GLY A 518 -11.93 23.98 -13.02
CA GLY A 518 -10.62 24.05 -12.33
C GLY A 518 -10.50 25.17 -11.31
#